data_AF-A0A3B8TQP1-F1
#
_entry.id   AF-A0A3B8TQP1-F1
#
_cell.length_a   1.000
_cell.length_b   1.000
_cell.length_c   1.000
_cell.angle_alpha   90.00
_cell.angle_beta   90.00
_cell.angle_gamma   90.00
#
_symmetry.space_group_name_H-M   'P 1'
#
loop_
_entity.id
_entity.type
_entity.pdbx_description
1 polymer ?
#
loop_
_entity_poly.entity_id
_entity_poly.type
_entity_poly.pdbx_seq_one_letter_code
_entity_poly.pdbx_strand_id
1 'polypeptide(L)'
;MEDKSKPFDPDLLKRMMMGDFDPNTNENWSPSKKSSRTNASKNKTPLPSIDLHIQVLKPSLKVASALEIFDYQIEAFRGFLRDSRAQGLKKIKVIHGVGSGKLADTVSRIAKEEFGASMVSRHTKKKLRSGETVIVF
;
A
#
# COMPACT_ATOMS: atom_id res chain seq x y z
N MET A 1 65.15 27.91 -1.07
CA MET A 1 63.77 28.33 -0.76
C MET A 1 62.89 27.66 -1.79
N GLU A 2 62.34 26.49 -1.48
CA GLU A 2 61.48 25.74 -2.41
C GLU A 2 60.02 26.16 -2.19
N ASP A 3 59.46 26.82 -3.20
CA ASP A 3 58.10 27.34 -3.19
C ASP A 3 57.11 26.18 -3.43
N LYS A 4 56.40 25.79 -2.36
CA LYS A 4 55.45 24.68 -2.35
C LYS A 4 54.07 25.17 -2.83
N SER A 5 53.91 25.37 -4.13
CA SER A 5 52.57 25.45 -4.72
C SER A 5 51.96 24.03 -4.70
N LYS A 6 51.16 23.76 -3.66
CA LYS A 6 50.36 22.53 -3.60
C LYS A 6 49.49 22.45 -4.88
N PRO A 7 49.47 21.33 -5.60
CA PRO A 7 48.68 21.21 -6.81
C PRO A 7 47.19 21.46 -6.49
N PHE A 8 46.51 22.13 -7.41
CA PHE A 8 45.06 22.35 -7.33
C PHE A 8 44.37 20.99 -7.30
N ASP A 9 43.82 20.64 -6.14
CA ASP A 9 43.04 19.43 -5.97
C ASP A 9 41.55 19.80 -6.16
N PRO A 10 40.94 19.45 -7.31
CA PRO A 10 39.54 19.77 -7.59
C PRO A 10 38.59 19.11 -6.59
N ASP A 11 38.98 17.98 -5.99
CA ASP A 11 38.18 17.33 -4.96
C ASP A 11 38.20 18.11 -3.65
N LEU A 12 39.32 18.75 -3.30
CA LEU A 12 39.40 19.63 -2.14
C LEU A 12 38.50 20.86 -2.31
N LEU A 13 38.50 21.47 -3.49
CA LEU A 13 37.63 22.60 -3.79
C LEU A 13 36.14 22.20 -3.74
N LYS A 14 35.80 21.05 -4.30
CA LYS A 14 34.43 20.52 -4.27
C LYS A 14 33.93 20.25 -2.86
N ARG A 15 34.82 19.80 -1.97
CA ARG A 15 34.53 19.57 -0.53
C ARG A 15 34.35 20.89 0.24
N MET A 16 35.17 21.90 -0.05
CA MET A 16 34.98 23.25 0.50
C MET A 16 33.64 23.86 0.07
N MET A 17 33.24 23.73 -1.20
CA MET A 17 31.97 24.28 -1.70
C MET A 17 30.72 23.56 -1.13
N MET A 18 30.84 22.30 -0.69
CA MET A 18 29.73 21.53 -0.12
C MET A 18 29.55 21.71 1.41
N GLY A 19 30.41 22.50 2.07
CA GLY A 19 30.34 22.77 3.51
C GLY A 19 30.81 21.60 4.39
N ASP A 20 31.50 20.62 3.80
CA ASP A 20 32.03 19.44 4.50
C ASP A 20 33.48 19.66 5.02
N PHE A 21 34.04 20.88 4.91
CA PHE A 21 35.42 21.22 5.31
C PHE A 21 35.43 22.21 6.48
N ASP A 22 35.81 21.73 7.68
CA ASP A 22 36.03 22.57 8.86
C ASP A 22 37.54 22.72 9.12
N PRO A 23 38.13 23.89 8.81
CA PRO A 23 39.58 24.09 8.87
C PRO A 23 40.15 24.09 10.30
N ASN A 24 39.29 24.10 11.33
CA ASN A 24 39.72 24.19 12.71
C ASN A 24 39.73 22.84 13.45
N THR A 25 39.54 21.73 12.74
CA THR A 25 39.64 20.38 13.30
C THR A 25 41.06 19.84 13.11
N ASN A 26 41.83 19.74 14.19
CA ASN A 26 42.97 18.83 14.24
C ASN A 26 42.45 17.41 14.52
N GLU A 27 43.16 16.38 14.06
CA GLU A 27 42.87 14.93 14.19
C GLU A 27 42.09 14.26 13.04
N ASN A 28 42.83 13.38 12.34
CA ASN A 28 42.44 12.21 11.55
C ASN A 28 40.94 12.08 11.14
N TRP A 29 40.56 12.78 10.08
CA TRP A 29 39.21 12.75 9.53
C TRP A 29 38.97 11.47 8.69
N SER A 30 38.28 10.49 9.28
CA SER A 30 37.67 9.39 8.52
C SER A 30 36.40 9.89 7.84
N PRO A 31 36.15 9.60 6.55
CA PRO A 31 34.91 9.98 5.90
C PRO A 31 33.78 9.35 6.69
N SER A 32 33.01 10.17 7.40
CA SER A 32 31.80 9.71 8.03
C SER A 32 31.01 9.00 6.95
N LYS A 33 30.75 7.70 7.17
CA LYS A 33 29.78 6.96 6.37
C LYS A 33 28.50 7.77 6.50
N LYS A 34 28.25 8.69 5.56
CA LYS A 34 26.92 9.21 5.26
C LYS A 34 26.17 7.94 4.88
N SER A 35 25.63 7.30 5.92
CA SER A 35 24.65 6.24 5.82
C SER A 35 23.57 6.87 4.98
N SER A 36 23.63 6.61 3.68
CA SER A 36 22.51 6.78 2.81
C SER A 36 21.47 5.91 3.48
N ARG A 37 20.59 6.55 4.27
CA ARG A 37 19.25 6.04 4.46
C ARG A 37 18.72 5.93 3.05
N THR A 38 19.00 4.80 2.42
CA THR A 38 18.21 4.29 1.33
C THR A 38 16.84 4.22 1.96
N ASN A 39 16.04 5.26 1.72
CA ASN A 39 14.61 5.15 1.83
C ASN A 39 14.27 4.04 0.86
N ALA A 40 14.32 2.80 1.34
CA ALA A 40 13.69 1.68 0.70
C ALA A 40 12.24 2.12 0.64
N SER A 41 11.88 2.72 -0.50
CA SER A 41 10.51 2.91 -0.91
C SER A 41 9.91 1.53 -0.68
N LYS A 42 9.15 1.39 0.41
CA LYS A 42 8.39 0.18 0.67
C LYS A 42 7.53 0.07 -0.57
N ASN A 43 7.94 -0.78 -1.51
CA ASN A 43 7.14 -1.16 -2.66
C ASN A 43 5.86 -1.70 -2.05
N LYS A 44 4.87 -0.83 -1.89
CA LYS A 44 3.55 -1.19 -1.43
C LYS A 44 2.97 -1.91 -2.62
N THR A 45 3.18 -3.21 -2.69
CA THR A 45 2.36 -4.07 -3.52
C THR A 45 0.91 -3.68 -3.23
N PRO A 46 0.13 -3.32 -4.26
CA PRO A 46 -1.24 -2.92 -4.07
C PRO A 46 -1.96 -4.08 -3.37
N LEU A 47 -2.73 -3.76 -2.34
CA LEU A 47 -3.56 -4.75 -1.66
C LEU A 47 -4.50 -5.36 -2.70
N PRO A 48 -4.58 -6.70 -2.80
CA PRO A 48 -5.56 -7.36 -3.66
C PRO A 48 -6.95 -6.83 -3.35
N SER A 49 -7.68 -6.42 -4.37
CA SER A 49 -8.98 -5.76 -4.22
C SER A 49 -10.02 -6.29 -5.18
N ILE A 50 -11.25 -6.48 -4.71
CA ILE A 50 -12.41 -6.81 -5.54
C ILE A 50 -13.44 -5.69 -5.50
N ASP A 51 -13.97 -5.34 -6.68
CA ASP A 51 -15.12 -4.45 -6.81
C ASP A 51 -16.39 -5.27 -7.04
N LEU A 52 -17.34 -5.13 -6.13
CA LEU A 52 -18.60 -5.86 -6.16
C LEU A 52 -19.68 -5.14 -6.98
N HIS A 53 -19.43 -3.99 -7.60
CA HIS A 53 -20.45 -3.36 -8.45
C HIS A 53 -20.74 -4.25 -9.67
N ILE A 54 -22.03 -4.54 -9.92
CA ILE A 54 -22.45 -5.41 -11.04
C ILE A 54 -21.98 -4.91 -12.40
N GLN A 55 -21.78 -3.61 -12.56
CA GLN A 55 -21.25 -3.03 -13.80
C GLN A 55 -19.81 -3.48 -14.09
N VAL A 56 -19.03 -3.75 -13.05
CA VAL A 56 -17.67 -4.28 -13.13
C VAL A 56 -17.70 -5.79 -13.24
N LEU A 57 -18.53 -6.46 -12.44
CA LEU A 57 -18.58 -7.92 -12.39
C LEU A 57 -19.23 -8.55 -13.63
N LYS A 58 -20.33 -7.99 -14.13
CA LYS A 58 -21.05 -8.47 -15.32
C LYS A 58 -21.98 -7.39 -15.90
N PRO A 59 -21.51 -6.56 -16.84
CA PRO A 59 -22.29 -5.45 -17.38
C PRO A 59 -23.56 -5.88 -18.13
N SER A 60 -23.62 -7.14 -18.60
CA SER A 60 -24.79 -7.72 -19.28
C SER A 60 -25.98 -7.98 -18.35
N LEU A 61 -25.78 -8.04 -17.03
CA LEU A 61 -26.84 -8.27 -16.03
C LEU A 61 -27.47 -6.98 -15.51
N LYS A 62 -27.25 -5.83 -16.16
CA LYS A 62 -27.87 -4.55 -15.75
C LYS A 62 -29.41 -4.58 -15.74
N VAL A 63 -30.02 -5.48 -16.51
CA VAL A 63 -31.47 -5.65 -16.64
C VAL A 63 -32.00 -6.76 -15.69
N ALA A 64 -31.11 -7.47 -15.00
CA ALA A 64 -31.49 -8.54 -14.09
C ALA A 64 -32.16 -8.00 -12.82
N SER A 65 -32.90 -8.88 -12.14
CA SER A 65 -33.56 -8.52 -10.89
C SER A 65 -32.54 -8.18 -9.80
N ALA A 66 -32.93 -7.33 -8.85
CA ALA A 66 -32.05 -6.93 -7.75
C ALA A 66 -31.57 -8.14 -6.91
N LEU A 67 -32.36 -9.20 -6.84
CA LEU A 67 -32.00 -10.45 -6.15
C LEU A 67 -30.90 -11.21 -6.90
N GLU A 68 -31.06 -11.40 -8.22
CA GLU A 68 -30.04 -12.08 -9.03
C GLU A 68 -28.71 -11.32 -9.04
N ILE A 69 -28.77 -9.98 -9.10
CA ILE A 69 -27.59 -9.13 -9.00
C ILE A 69 -26.90 -9.36 -7.66
N PHE A 70 -27.67 -9.37 -6.58
CA PHE A 70 -27.14 -9.57 -5.23
C PHE A 70 -26.49 -10.95 -5.07
N ASP A 71 -27.15 -12.01 -5.53
CA ASP A 71 -26.61 -13.37 -5.46
C ASP A 71 -25.29 -13.48 -6.24
N TYR A 72 -25.21 -12.87 -7.43
CA TYR A 72 -23.98 -12.84 -8.21
C TYR A 72 -22.85 -12.09 -7.51
N GLN A 73 -23.15 -10.98 -6.82
CA GLN A 73 -22.17 -10.23 -6.02
C GLN A 73 -21.62 -11.09 -4.87
N ILE A 74 -22.49 -11.81 -4.18
CA ILE A 74 -22.11 -12.70 -3.08
C ILE A 74 -21.27 -13.88 -3.58
N GLU A 75 -21.64 -14.48 -4.71
CA GLU A 75 -20.89 -15.58 -5.32
C GLU A 75 -19.49 -15.12 -5.75
N ALA A 76 -19.38 -13.98 -6.42
CA ALA A 76 -18.09 -13.39 -6.80
C ALA A 76 -17.21 -13.10 -5.57
N PHE A 77 -17.82 -12.58 -4.50
CA PHE A 77 -17.12 -12.31 -3.25
C PHE A 77 -16.59 -13.60 -2.59
N ARG A 78 -17.41 -14.66 -2.52
CA ARG A 78 -16.99 -15.97 -1.98
C ARG A 78 -15.85 -16.58 -2.78
N GLY A 79 -15.94 -16.53 -4.12
CA GLY A 79 -14.87 -16.99 -5.00
C GLY A 79 -13.56 -16.27 -4.71
N PHE A 80 -13.60 -14.94 -4.64
CA PHE A 80 -12.43 -14.13 -4.35
C PHE A 80 -11.83 -14.39 -2.96
N LEU A 81 -12.66 -14.58 -1.93
CA LEU A 81 -12.18 -14.96 -0.59
C LEU A 81 -11.46 -16.31 -0.61
N ARG A 82 -12.05 -17.30 -1.28
CA ARG A 82 -11.46 -18.64 -1.41
C ARG A 82 -10.11 -18.58 -2.11
N ASP A 83 -10.03 -17.86 -3.22
CA ASP A 83 -8.80 -17.71 -3.99
C ASP A 83 -7.74 -16.95 -3.19
N SER A 84 -8.15 -15.91 -2.45
CA SER A 84 -7.26 -15.14 -1.60
C SER A 84 -6.68 -15.96 -0.46
N ARG A 85 -7.50 -16.82 0.15
CA ARG A 85 -7.06 -17.75 1.20
C ARG A 85 -6.12 -18.81 0.63
N ALA A 86 -6.42 -19.35 -0.54
CA ALA A 86 -5.57 -20.31 -1.24
C ALA A 86 -4.20 -19.71 -1.59
N GLN A 87 -4.15 -18.42 -1.94
CA GLN A 87 -2.92 -17.67 -2.18
C GLN A 87 -2.18 -17.25 -0.89
N GLY A 88 -2.72 -17.54 0.30
CA GLY A 88 -2.12 -17.15 1.57
C GLY A 88 -2.13 -15.64 1.83
N LEU A 89 -3.07 -14.90 1.23
CA LEU A 89 -3.19 -13.46 1.41
C LEU A 89 -3.64 -13.14 2.85
N LYS A 90 -2.94 -12.23 3.51
CA LYS A 90 -3.26 -11.83 4.90
C LYS A 90 -4.39 -10.81 4.95
N LYS A 91 -4.53 -10.00 3.90
CA LYS A 91 -5.48 -8.88 3.83
C LYS A 91 -5.94 -8.67 2.41
N ILE A 92 -7.21 -8.35 2.26
CA ILE A 92 -7.82 -7.98 0.98
C ILE A 92 -8.69 -6.74 1.16
N LYS A 93 -8.92 -6.02 0.06
CA LYS A 93 -9.85 -4.90 0.01
C LYS A 93 -11.12 -5.32 -0.74
N VAL A 94 -12.27 -4.92 -0.21
CA VAL A 94 -13.57 -5.13 -0.83
C VAL A 94 -14.23 -3.78 -1.07
N ILE A 95 -14.73 -3.55 -2.28
CA ILE A 95 -15.45 -2.33 -2.65
C ILE A 95 -16.90 -2.73 -2.87
N HIS A 96 -17.79 -2.33 -1.96
CA HIS A 96 -19.22 -2.69 -1.97
C HIS A 96 -20.14 -1.46 -2.11
N GLY A 97 -19.59 -0.25 -2.12
CA GLY A 97 -20.34 1.00 -2.27
C GLY A 97 -21.01 1.50 -0.99
N VAL A 98 -21.52 2.75 -1.02
CA VAL A 98 -22.10 3.47 0.14
C VAL A 98 -23.61 3.26 0.28
N GLY A 99 -24.13 2.12 -0.19
CA GLY A 99 -25.57 1.85 -0.21
C GLY A 99 -26.18 1.72 1.20
N SER A 100 -27.30 1.00 1.29
CA SER A 100 -28.04 0.75 2.54
C SER A 100 -27.32 -0.14 3.57
N GLY A 101 -26.06 -0.51 3.34
CA GLY A 101 -25.28 -1.37 4.25
C GLY A 101 -25.55 -2.88 4.11
N LYS A 102 -26.66 -3.30 3.48
CA LYS A 102 -27.02 -4.73 3.32
C LYS A 102 -25.89 -5.61 2.76
N LEU A 103 -25.19 -5.11 1.73
CA LEU A 103 -24.07 -5.84 1.12
C LEU A 103 -22.87 -5.94 2.08
N ALA A 104 -22.58 -4.87 2.83
CA ALA A 104 -21.50 -4.85 3.81
C ALA A 104 -21.77 -5.82 4.97
N ASP A 105 -23.01 -5.85 5.47
CA ASP A 105 -23.41 -6.75 6.55
C ASP A 105 -23.31 -8.22 6.12
N THR A 106 -23.76 -8.51 4.90
CA THR A 106 -23.71 -9.87 4.35
C THR A 106 -22.26 -10.32 4.11
N VAL A 107 -21.43 -9.43 3.53
CA VAL A 107 -19.99 -9.65 3.34
C VAL A 107 -19.29 -9.92 4.68
N SER A 108 -19.59 -9.12 5.71
CA SER A 108 -19.07 -9.28 7.06
C SER A 108 -19.42 -10.64 7.65
N ARG A 109 -20.70 -11.03 7.52
CA ARG A 109 -21.21 -12.31 8.01
C ARG A 109 -20.51 -13.48 7.33
N ILE A 110 -20.45 -13.48 6.00
CA ILE A 110 -19.79 -14.54 5.20
C ILE A 110 -18.31 -14.64 5.55
N ALA A 111 -17.61 -13.51 5.62
CA ALA A 111 -16.18 -13.50 5.96
C ALA A 111 -15.93 -14.16 7.32
N LYS A 112 -16.77 -13.85 8.32
CA LYS A 112 -16.63 -14.37 9.67
C LYS A 112 -17.04 -15.84 9.79
N GLU A 113 -18.22 -16.19 9.28
CA GLU A 113 -18.81 -17.52 9.45
C GLU A 113 -18.15 -18.58 8.56
N GLU A 114 -17.86 -18.27 7.30
CA GLU A 114 -17.34 -19.26 6.34
C GLU A 114 -15.81 -19.29 6.31
N PHE A 115 -15.15 -18.16 6.56
CA PHE A 115 -13.69 -18.03 6.38
C PHE A 115 -12.93 -17.73 7.67
N GLY A 116 -13.61 -17.49 8.80
CA GLY A 116 -12.97 -17.08 10.05
C GLY A 116 -12.28 -15.71 9.98
N ALA A 117 -12.57 -14.94 8.94
CA ALA A 117 -11.93 -13.66 8.66
C ALA A 117 -12.71 -12.50 9.32
N SER A 118 -12.01 -11.44 9.67
CA SER A 118 -12.58 -10.27 10.32
C SER A 118 -12.60 -9.07 9.37
N MET A 119 -13.78 -8.47 9.21
CA MET A 119 -13.93 -7.23 8.46
C MET A 119 -13.50 -6.04 9.32
N VAL A 120 -12.49 -5.30 8.86
CA VAL A 120 -11.95 -4.11 9.51
C VAL A 120 -12.34 -2.89 8.67
N SER A 121 -13.42 -2.22 9.06
CA SER A 121 -13.77 -0.91 8.52
C SER A 121 -12.91 0.16 9.20
N ARG A 122 -11.68 0.36 8.72
CA ARG A 122 -10.87 1.50 9.16
C ARG A 122 -11.12 2.69 8.25
N HIS A 123 -12.17 3.44 8.56
CA HIS A 123 -12.35 4.80 8.06
C HIS A 123 -11.35 5.75 8.74
N THR A 124 -10.04 5.48 8.63
CA THR A 124 -9.03 6.44 9.08
C THR A 124 -8.95 7.55 8.05
N LYS A 125 -8.97 8.80 8.51
CA LYS A 125 -8.99 10.10 7.80
C LYS A 125 -8.08 10.27 6.57
N LYS A 126 -7.33 9.25 6.13
CA LYS A 126 -6.34 9.33 5.07
C LYS A 126 -6.38 8.24 3.98
N LYS A 127 -7.27 7.23 3.96
CA LYS A 127 -7.07 6.14 2.96
C LYS A 127 -8.19 5.23 2.46
N LEU A 128 -9.40 5.25 3.00
CA LEU A 128 -10.52 4.48 2.43
C LEU A 128 -11.70 5.40 2.13
N ARG A 129 -12.27 5.25 0.94
CA ARG A 129 -13.51 5.94 0.56
C ARG A 129 -14.70 5.25 1.24
N SER A 130 -15.77 5.99 1.45
CA SER A 130 -17.05 5.43 1.88
C SER A 130 -17.41 4.26 0.94
N GLY A 131 -17.76 3.10 1.51
CA GLY A 131 -18.08 1.88 0.75
C GLY A 131 -16.90 0.95 0.43
N GLU A 132 -15.71 1.21 0.96
CA GLU A 132 -14.58 0.28 0.94
C GLU A 132 -14.35 -0.33 2.33
N THR A 133 -14.13 -1.65 2.39
CA THR A 133 -13.76 -2.38 3.60
C THR A 133 -12.52 -3.22 3.38
N VAL A 134 -11.79 -3.50 4.47
CA VAL A 134 -10.64 -4.41 4.44
C VAL A 134 -11.01 -5.66 5.20
N ILE A 135 -10.78 -6.81 4.60
CA ILE A 135 -10.92 -8.09 5.30
C ILE A 135 -9.53 -8.59 5.65
N VAL A 136 -9.41 -9.09 6.88
CA VAL A 136 -8.19 -9.66 7.43
C VAL A 136 -8.50 -11.12 7.76
N PHE A 137 -7.72 -12.03 7.20
CA PHE A 137 -7.78 -13.46 7.52
C PHE A 137 -7.03 -13.76 8.81
#